data_AF-A0A3B9HB15-F1
#
_entry.id   AF-A0A3B9HB15-F1
#
_cell.length_a   1.000
_cell.length_b   1.000
_cell.length_c   1.000
_cell.angle_alpha   90.00
_cell.angle_beta   90.00
_cell.angle_gamma   90.00
#
_symmetry.space_group_name_H-M   'P 1'
#
loop_
_entity.id
_entity.type
_entity.pdbx_description
1 polymer ?
#
loop_
_entity_poly.entity_id
_entity_poly.type
_entity_poly.pdbx_seq_one_letter_code
_entity_poly.pdbx_strand_id
1 'polypeptide(L)'
;MGQLSLDTEVCDREFEWRSSEHETFGKLLEELNAKVFEISYSDLTQRNKETIDGVTKFLNLSPVQLETTQKKQNKKKKPELISNYKELKEHFSDSKWAYLFDE
;
A
#
# COMPACT_ATOMS: atom_id res chain seq x y z
N MET A 1 13.91 13.26 13.90
CA MET A 1 12.55 13.13 13.33
C MET A 1 11.60 12.93 14.48
N GLY A 2 10.73 13.92 14.74
CA GLY A 2 9.68 13.80 15.75
C GLY A 2 8.55 12.88 15.30
N GLN A 3 7.71 12.46 16.23
CA GLN A 3 6.46 11.78 15.91
C GLN A 3 5.45 12.78 15.32
N LEU A 4 4.61 12.30 14.42
CA LEU A 4 3.54 13.06 13.78
C LEU A 4 2.22 12.74 14.47
N SER A 5 1.41 13.76 14.74
CA SER A 5 0.02 13.57 15.17
C SER A 5 -0.88 13.63 13.95
N LEU A 6 -1.78 12.66 13.80
CA LEU A 6 -2.73 12.61 12.68
C LEU A 6 -4.15 12.85 13.21
N ASP A 7 -4.95 13.58 12.45
CA ASP A 7 -6.35 13.81 12.78
C ASP A 7 -7.21 12.64 12.28
N THR A 8 -8.04 12.10 13.16
CA THR A 8 -8.89 10.96 12.88
C THR A 8 -9.93 11.23 11.79
N GLU A 9 -10.57 12.41 11.79
CA GLU A 9 -11.56 12.78 10.76
C GLU A 9 -10.91 12.97 9.40
N VAL A 10 -9.68 13.48 9.39
CA VAL A 10 -8.88 13.56 8.16
C VAL A 10 -8.55 12.15 7.67
N CYS A 11 -8.13 11.25 8.54
CA CYS A 11 -7.87 9.86 8.18
C CYS A 11 -9.11 9.16 7.61
N ASP A 12 -10.27 9.29 8.25
CA ASP A 12 -11.55 8.72 7.77
C ASP A 12 -11.85 9.17 6.34
N ARG A 13 -11.85 10.49 6.12
CA ARG A 13 -12.11 11.07 4.79
C ARG A 13 -11.11 10.61 3.75
N GLU A 14 -9.82 10.55 4.09
CA GLU A 14 -8.78 10.10 3.17
C GLU A 14 -8.94 8.61 2.83
N PHE A 15 -9.27 7.75 3.81
CA PHE A 15 -9.47 6.33 3.56
C PHE A 15 -10.68 6.08 2.65
N GLU A 16 -11.80 6.76 2.91
CA GLU A 16 -12.98 6.70 2.05
C GLU A 16 -12.70 7.19 0.64
N TRP A 17 -12.05 8.35 0.51
CA TRP A 17 -11.71 8.91 -0.79
C TRP A 17 -10.82 7.97 -1.60
N ARG A 18 -9.74 7.44 -1.00
CA ARG A 18 -8.83 6.49 -1.67
C ARG A 18 -9.52 5.20 -2.09
N SER A 19 -10.45 4.70 -1.27
CA SER A 19 -11.24 3.53 -1.61
C SER A 19 -12.19 3.82 -2.77
N SER A 20 -12.84 4.98 -2.78
CA SER A 20 -13.72 5.39 -3.87
C SER A 20 -12.96 5.57 -5.19
N GLU A 21 -11.74 6.11 -5.14
CA GLU A 21 -10.87 6.21 -6.32
C GLU A 21 -10.47 4.83 -6.82
N HIS A 22 -10.04 3.93 -5.92
CA HIS A 22 -9.66 2.58 -6.30
C HIS A 22 -10.82 1.83 -6.98
N GLU A 23 -12.04 1.93 -6.44
CA GLU A 23 -13.24 1.36 -7.08
C GLU A 23 -13.56 2.01 -8.43
N THR A 24 -13.41 3.32 -8.55
CA THR A 24 -13.68 4.06 -9.79
C THR A 24 -12.68 3.66 -10.88
N PHE A 25 -11.39 3.61 -10.56
CA PHE A 25 -10.36 3.14 -11.49
C PHE A 25 -10.54 1.67 -11.84
N GLY A 26 -10.93 0.83 -10.86
CA GLY A 26 -11.25 -0.58 -11.11
C GLY A 26 -12.34 -0.74 -12.17
N LYS A 27 -13.47 -0.04 -12.01
CA LYS A 27 -14.57 -0.04 -12.98
C LYS A 27 -14.12 0.45 -14.37
N LEU A 28 -13.34 1.53 -14.43
CA LEU A 28 -12.83 2.05 -15.70
C LEU A 28 -11.95 1.02 -16.42
N LEU A 29 -11.07 0.34 -15.69
CA LEU A 29 -10.20 -0.70 -16.27
C LEU A 29 -11.01 -1.91 -16.75
N GLU A 30 -12.06 -2.29 -16.04
CA GLU A 30 -13.01 -3.32 -16.46
C GLU A 30 -13.78 -2.93 -17.72
N GLU A 31 -14.32 -1.71 -17.78
CA GLU A 31 -15.03 -1.17 -18.95
C GLU A 31 -14.14 -1.13 -20.20
N LEU A 32 -12.86 -0.81 -20.03
CA LEU A 32 -11.86 -0.81 -21.10
C LEU A 32 -11.34 -2.20 -21.44
N ASN A 33 -11.78 -3.24 -20.72
CA ASN A 33 -11.26 -4.62 -20.80
C ASN A 33 -9.71 -4.64 -20.73
N ALA A 34 -9.17 -3.76 -19.88
CA ALA A 34 -7.74 -3.59 -19.73
C ALA A 34 -7.15 -4.82 -19.01
N LYS A 35 -5.97 -5.26 -19.45
CA LYS A 35 -5.19 -6.23 -18.68
C LYS A 35 -4.57 -5.48 -17.50
N VAL A 36 -4.78 -5.98 -16.28
CA VAL A 36 -4.24 -5.40 -15.04
C VAL A 36 -3.31 -6.40 -14.38
N PHE A 37 -2.17 -5.91 -13.89
CA PHE A 37 -1.24 -6.67 -13.07
C PHE A 37 -1.07 -5.96 -11.74
N GLU A 38 -1.68 -6.51 -10.70
CA GLU A 38 -1.67 -5.91 -9.36
C GLU A 38 -0.54 -6.48 -8.52
N ILE A 39 0.11 -5.61 -7.74
CA ILE A 39 1.25 -5.97 -6.87
C ILE A 39 1.06 -5.26 -5.55
N SER A 40 1.05 -6.02 -4.45
CA SER A 40 1.14 -5.43 -3.13
C SER A 40 2.59 -5.15 -2.73
N TYR A 41 2.79 -4.22 -1.79
CA TYR A 41 4.12 -3.98 -1.22
C TYR A 41 4.70 -5.24 -0.53
N SER A 42 3.85 -6.07 0.08
CA SER A 42 4.25 -7.36 0.63
C SER A 42 4.79 -8.31 -0.43
N ASP A 43 4.15 -8.39 -1.59
CA ASP A 43 4.63 -9.23 -2.70
C ASP A 43 6.01 -8.78 -3.15
N LEU A 44 6.17 -7.47 -3.37
CA LEU A 44 7.43 -6.90 -3.83
C LEU A 44 8.56 -7.09 -2.81
N THR A 45 8.27 -7.05 -1.51
CA THR A 45 9.30 -7.17 -0.47
C THR A 45 9.61 -8.60 -0.07
N GLN A 46 8.62 -9.50 -0.07
CA GLN A 46 8.80 -10.89 0.35
C GLN A 46 9.12 -11.83 -0.82
N ARG A 47 8.63 -11.52 -2.03
CA ARG A 47 8.71 -12.35 -3.24
C ARG A 47 9.26 -11.57 -4.43
N ASN A 48 10.18 -10.64 -4.18
CA ASN A 48 10.70 -9.68 -5.16
C ASN A 48 10.97 -10.29 -6.55
N LYS A 49 11.79 -11.34 -6.61
CA LYS A 49 12.16 -11.97 -7.89
C LYS A 49 10.93 -12.47 -8.65
N GLU A 50 10.04 -13.21 -7.99
CA GLU A 50 8.83 -13.76 -8.59
C GLU A 50 7.88 -12.64 -9.06
N THR A 51 7.74 -11.58 -8.24
CA THR A 51 6.95 -10.41 -8.57
C THR A 51 7.49 -9.69 -9.80
N ILE A 52 8.80 -9.42 -9.86
CA ILE A 52 9.45 -8.75 -10.99
C ILE A 52 9.40 -9.61 -12.26
N ASP A 53 9.64 -10.91 -12.15
CA ASP A 53 9.48 -11.83 -13.27
C ASP A 53 8.04 -11.80 -13.81
N GLY A 54 7.05 -11.75 -12.92
CA GLY A 54 5.64 -11.56 -13.29
C GLY A 54 5.39 -10.24 -14.05
N VAL A 55 5.97 -9.13 -13.59
CA VAL A 55 5.89 -7.83 -14.28
C VAL A 55 6.52 -7.88 -15.67
N THR A 56 7.75 -8.41 -15.78
CA THR A 56 8.43 -8.50 -17.09
C THR A 56 7.64 -9.35 -18.07
N LYS A 57 7.08 -10.48 -17.61
CA LYS A 57 6.19 -11.32 -18.43
C LYS A 57 4.92 -10.58 -18.84
N PHE A 58 4.30 -9.83 -17.94
CA PHE A 58 3.12 -9.03 -18.23
C PHE A 58 3.39 -7.97 -19.31
N LEU A 59 4.57 -7.34 -19.26
CA LEU A 59 5.03 -6.36 -20.26
C LEU A 59 5.62 -7.00 -21.53
N ASN A 60 5.64 -8.33 -21.63
CA ASN A 60 6.27 -9.08 -22.73
C ASN A 60 7.76 -8.74 -22.92
N LEU A 61 8.46 -8.52 -21.81
CA LEU A 61 9.90 -8.31 -21.75
C LEU A 61 10.59 -9.59 -21.29
N SER A 62 11.86 -9.73 -21.67
CA SER A 62 12.71 -10.78 -21.09
C SER A 62 12.89 -10.53 -19.59
N PRO A 63 12.91 -11.58 -18.75
CA PRO A 63 13.23 -11.44 -17.33
C PRO A 63 14.57 -10.75 -17.13
N VAL A 64 14.61 -9.75 -16.26
CA VAL A 64 15.83 -9.02 -15.92
C VAL A 64 16.03 -9.12 -14.41
N GLN A 65 17.24 -9.49 -14.01
CA GLN A 65 17.62 -9.43 -12.60
C GLN A 65 17.82 -7.96 -12.21
N LEU A 66 16.86 -7.42 -11.45
CA LEU A 66 16.94 -6.06 -10.94
C LEU A 66 17.76 -6.05 -9.65
N GLU A 67 18.82 -5.25 -9.64
CA GLU A 67 19.61 -4.97 -8.44
C GLU A 67 19.42 -3.51 -8.03
N THR A 68 19.33 -3.25 -6.73
CA THR A 68 19.28 -1.90 -6.19
C THR A 68 20.38 -1.70 -5.17
N THR A 69 21.11 -0.61 -5.31
CA THR A 69 22.10 -0.16 -4.32
C THR A 69 21.44 0.58 -3.15
N GLN A 70 20.14 0.88 -3.26
CA GLN A 70 19.41 1.64 -2.27
C GLN A 70 19.04 0.80 -1.05
N LYS A 71 19.18 1.39 0.13
CA LYS A 71 18.79 0.79 1.40
C LYS A 71 17.46 1.38 1.87
N LYS A 72 16.64 0.57 2.53
CA LYS A 72 15.39 1.03 3.17
C LYS A 72 15.69 2.21 4.11
N GLN A 73 15.15 3.39 3.77
CA GLN A 73 15.47 4.63 4.47
C GLN A 73 14.83 4.72 5.85
N ASN A 74 13.60 4.22 6.01
CA ASN A 74 12.92 4.21 7.29
C ASN A 74 12.51 2.79 7.68
N LYS A 75 13.07 2.31 8.79
CA LYS A 75 12.77 0.98 9.35
C LYS A 75 11.79 1.05 10.53
N LYS A 76 11.40 2.26 10.95
CA LYS A 76 10.48 2.45 12.05
C LYS A 76 9.09 2.00 11.66
N LYS A 77 8.39 1.38 12.61
CA LYS A 77 6.98 1.01 12.47
C LYS A 77 6.09 2.23 12.67
N LYS A 78 4.84 2.13 12.21
CA LYS A 78 3.80 3.16 12.40
C LYS A 78 3.66 3.65 13.86
N PRO A 79 3.64 2.79 14.90
CA PRO A 79 3.56 3.24 16.29
C PRO A 79 4.75 4.08 16.75
N GLU A 80 5.90 3.95 16.09
CA GLU A 80 7.11 4.71 16.42
C GLU A 80 7.15 6.07 15.70
N LEU A 81 6.31 6.24 14.67
CA LEU A 81 6.23 7.43 13.83
C LEU A 81 5.02 8.31 14.15
N ILE A 82 3.93 7.72 14.62
CA ILE A 82 2.67 8.41 14.88
C ILE A 82 2.46 8.53 16.39
N SER A 83 2.38 9.76 16.91
CA SER A 83 2.27 10.01 18.35
C SER A 83 0.95 9.50 18.92
N ASN A 84 -0.15 9.64 18.17
CA ASN A 84 -1.49 9.21 18.57
C ASN A 84 -1.91 7.87 17.93
N TYR A 85 -0.94 6.98 17.63
CA TYR A 85 -1.23 5.72 16.95
C TYR A 85 -2.26 4.84 17.69
N LYS A 86 -2.20 4.81 19.02
CA LYS A 86 -3.13 4.01 19.84
C LYS A 86 -4.57 4.49 19.70
N GLU A 87 -4.78 5.80 19.72
CA GLU A 87 -6.10 6.42 19.55
C GLU A 87 -6.68 6.13 18.17
N LEU A 88 -5.85 6.24 17.13
CA LEU A 88 -6.26 5.87 15.77
C LEU A 88 -6.60 4.37 15.69
N LYS A 89 -5.75 3.50 16.21
CA LYS A 89 -6.00 2.05 16.19
C LYS A 89 -7.29 1.68 16.90
N GLU A 90 -7.61 2.34 18.02
CA GLU A 90 -8.85 2.13 18.74
C GLU A 90 -10.06 2.65 17.94
N HIS A 91 -10.00 3.87 17.40
CA HIS A 91 -11.07 4.44 16.58
C HIS A 91 -11.41 3.59 15.36
N PHE A 92 -10.39 3.06 14.68
CA PHE A 92 -10.56 2.28 13.45
C PHE A 92 -10.77 0.78 13.70
N SER A 93 -10.76 0.30 14.94
CA SER A 93 -10.77 -1.13 15.27
C SER A 93 -12.01 -1.89 14.77
N ASP A 94 -13.18 -1.26 14.82
CA ASP A 94 -14.45 -1.83 14.34
C ASP A 94 -14.77 -1.40 12.89
N SER A 95 -13.87 -0.67 12.23
CA SER A 95 -14.06 -0.20 10.87
C SER A 95 -13.48 -1.18 9.84
N LYS A 96 -13.91 -1.06 8.58
CA LYS A 96 -13.29 -1.76 7.45
C LYS A 96 -11.81 -1.37 7.24
N TRP A 97 -11.32 -0.35 7.93
CA TRP A 97 -9.94 0.14 7.87
C TRP A 97 -9.04 -0.46 8.94
N ALA A 98 -9.56 -1.31 9.85
CA ALA A 98 -8.80 -1.90 10.95
C ALA A 98 -7.49 -2.56 10.49
N TYR A 99 -7.51 -3.24 9.33
CA TYR A 99 -6.35 -3.92 8.74
C TYR A 99 -5.15 -2.99 8.47
N LEU A 100 -5.37 -1.67 8.35
CA LEU A 100 -4.28 -0.70 8.17
C LEU A 100 -3.39 -0.57 9.43
N PHE A 101 -3.86 -1.06 10.59
CA PHE A 101 -3.23 -0.93 11.91
C PHE A 101 -2.71 -2.26 12.49
N ASP A 102 -2.64 -3.32 11.69
CA ASP A 102 -2.24 -4.69 12.11
C ASP A 102 -0.72 -4.98 12.07
N GLU A 103 0.13 -3.95 11.97
CA GLU A 103 1.61 -4.05 11.85
C GLU A 103 2.44 -3.88 13.14
#